data_AF-A0A7Y3A0E7-F1
#
_entry.id   AF-A0A7Y3A0E7-F1
#
_cell.length_a   1.000
_cell.length_b   1.000
_cell.length_c   1.000
_cell.angle_alpha   90.00
_cell.angle_beta   90.00
_cell.angle_gamma   90.00
#
_symmetry.space_group_name_H-M   'P 1'
#
loop_
_entity.id
_entity.type
_entity.pdbx_description
1 polymer ?
#
loop_
_entity_poly.entity_id
_entity_poly.type
_entity_poly.pdbx_seq_one_letter_code
_entity_poly.pdbx_strand_id
1 'polypeptide(L)'
;MKRTVTFFGIIGMVIMLMLLLVVLGCQKKQPQVKIDQQPLEAVADANFETVYWYVKAFNPQGKLLNVMAVDADGHTYEVKAIQDSDQTSVMDVKAFVNDKILPVKVLVSLDKYMPVKAIDENGTIIDVKAFTEEGEKLDVKGTRQSGNIIHLSVVDKDGLLYNIEAISPKGWINDVKGIKMMKEPIEVVINGVDVYAHIKSIPQQYQ
;
A
#
# COMPACT_ATOMS: atom_id res chain seq x y z
N MET A 1 86.93 37.90 11.31
CA MET A 1 86.41 36.55 11.63
C MET A 1 85.23 36.69 12.58
N LYS A 2 84.00 36.40 12.13
CA LYS A 2 82.86 35.86 12.90
C LYS A 2 81.67 35.71 11.95
N ARG A 3 81.27 34.46 11.71
CA ARG A 3 80.10 34.04 10.92
C ARG A 3 78.90 34.00 11.85
N THR A 4 77.79 34.63 11.47
CA THR A 4 76.50 34.49 12.14
C THR A 4 75.59 33.65 11.25
N VAL A 5 75.35 32.42 11.68
CA VAL A 5 74.51 31.42 11.00
C VAL A 5 73.04 31.74 11.30
N THR A 6 72.24 31.88 10.24
CA THR A 6 70.80 32.07 10.23
C THR A 6 70.07 30.88 10.87
N PHE A 7 69.53 31.10 12.08
CA PHE A 7 68.88 30.09 12.93
C PHE A 7 67.38 29.85 12.61
N PHE A 8 66.81 30.55 11.61
CA PHE A 8 65.37 30.55 11.34
C PHE A 8 64.87 29.45 10.37
N GLY A 9 65.75 28.78 9.63
CA GLY A 9 65.34 27.79 8.62
C GLY A 9 65.05 26.39 9.15
N ILE A 10 65.64 26.00 10.27
CA ILE A 10 65.60 24.61 10.75
C ILE A 10 64.32 24.33 11.55
N ILE A 11 63.82 25.30 12.32
CA ILE A 11 62.62 25.14 13.15
C ILE A 11 61.36 25.03 12.29
N GLY A 12 61.24 25.83 11.23
CA GLY A 12 60.11 25.76 10.29
C GLY A 12 60.05 24.43 9.52
N MET A 13 61.22 23.89 9.15
CA MET A 13 61.32 22.61 8.44
C MET A 13 61.01 21.41 9.34
N VAL A 14 61.35 21.46 10.63
CA VAL A 14 61.01 20.40 11.60
C VAL A 14 59.52 20.41 11.97
N ILE A 15 58.89 21.58 12.09
CA ILE A 15 57.44 21.69 12.34
C ILE A 15 56.63 21.23 11.12
N MET A 16 57.08 21.51 9.90
CA MET A 16 56.45 21.04 8.67
C MET A 16 56.64 19.54 8.44
N LEU A 17 57.77 18.95 8.86
CA LEU A 17 57.98 17.49 8.83
C LEU A 17 57.16 16.74 9.90
N MET A 18 56.96 17.32 11.09
CA MET A 18 56.11 16.72 12.12
C MET A 18 54.62 16.74 11.76
N LEU A 19 54.15 17.80 11.07
CA LEU A 19 52.76 17.82 10.57
C LEU A 19 52.51 16.80 9.44
N LEU A 20 53.53 16.46 8.65
CA LEU A 20 53.41 15.45 7.59
C LEU A 20 53.28 14.00 8.14
N LEU A 21 53.82 13.74 9.34
CA LEU A 21 53.77 12.42 9.96
C LEU A 21 52.45 12.12 10.69
N VAL A 22 51.66 13.15 11.04
CA VAL A 22 50.36 12.97 11.71
C VAL A 22 49.26 12.52 10.73
N VAL A 23 49.39 12.83 9.44
CA VAL A 23 48.38 12.48 8.41
C VAL A 23 48.46 11.01 7.94
N LEU A 24 49.47 10.25 8.38
CA LEU A 24 49.66 8.84 8.00
C LEU A 24 49.20 7.85 9.10
N GLY A 25 48.46 8.33 10.10
CA GLY A 25 47.96 7.52 11.21
C GLY A 25 46.59 6.90 10.96
N CYS A 26 46.57 5.57 10.76
CA CYS A 26 45.43 4.66 10.91
C CYS A 26 44.24 4.85 9.95
N GLN A 27 44.40 4.43 8.70
CA GLN A 27 43.28 3.80 8.01
C GLN A 27 43.04 2.42 8.63
N LYS A 28 42.12 2.33 9.60
CA LYS A 28 41.51 1.04 9.93
C LYS A 28 40.82 0.56 8.66
N LYS A 29 41.39 -0.45 8.00
CA LYS A 29 40.68 -1.22 6.98
C LYS A 29 39.41 -1.74 7.64
N GLN A 30 38.26 -1.18 7.26
CA GLN A 30 37.00 -1.85 7.53
C GLN A 30 37.10 -3.25 6.89
N PRO A 31 36.73 -4.31 7.61
CA PRO A 31 36.66 -5.62 7.00
C PRO A 31 35.65 -5.53 5.85
N GLN A 32 36.14 -5.70 4.63
CA GLN A 32 35.28 -5.91 3.48
C GLN A 32 34.59 -7.24 3.71
N VAL A 33 33.33 -7.19 4.14
CA VAL A 33 32.42 -8.32 4.02
C VAL A 33 32.31 -8.58 2.53
N LYS A 34 32.87 -9.69 2.05
CA LYS A 34 32.47 -10.25 0.76
C LYS A 34 30.99 -10.60 0.92
N ILE A 35 30.13 -9.72 0.47
CA ILE A 35 28.78 -10.10 0.09
C ILE A 35 29.01 -10.95 -1.15
N ASP A 36 29.09 -12.27 -0.97
CA ASP A 36 28.82 -13.15 -2.08
C ASP A 36 27.42 -12.74 -2.55
N GLN A 37 27.35 -12.16 -3.74
CA GLN A 37 26.10 -11.88 -4.43
C GLN A 37 25.51 -13.23 -4.80
N GLN A 38 25.00 -13.94 -3.80
CA GLN A 38 23.96 -14.90 -4.03
C GLN A 38 22.85 -14.09 -4.72
N PRO A 39 22.41 -14.47 -5.92
CA PRO A 39 21.24 -13.85 -6.52
C PRO A 39 20.20 -13.75 -5.43
N LEU A 40 19.53 -12.60 -5.33
CA LEU A 40 18.31 -12.49 -4.55
C LEU A 40 17.32 -13.44 -5.23
N GLU A 41 17.43 -14.73 -4.93
CA GLU A 41 16.39 -15.68 -5.19
C GLU A 41 15.21 -15.09 -4.44
N ALA A 42 14.21 -14.68 -5.21
CA ALA A 42 12.90 -14.47 -4.66
C ALA A 42 12.59 -15.75 -3.88
N VAL A 43 12.66 -15.68 -2.55
CA VAL A 43 11.94 -16.59 -1.67
C VAL A 43 10.46 -16.22 -1.81
N ALA A 44 9.95 -16.37 -3.03
CA ALA A 44 8.58 -16.74 -3.22
C ALA A 44 8.52 -18.12 -2.60
N ASP A 45 7.82 -18.22 -1.47
CA ASP A 45 7.53 -19.49 -0.85
C ASP A 45 6.71 -20.29 -1.87
N ALA A 46 7.39 -21.11 -2.67
CA ALA A 46 6.88 -21.63 -3.94
C ALA A 46 5.70 -22.61 -3.80
N ASN A 47 5.17 -22.78 -2.58
CA ASN A 47 4.09 -23.68 -2.23
C ASN A 47 2.95 -23.01 -1.45
N PHE A 48 2.88 -21.66 -1.36
CA PHE A 48 1.75 -21.01 -0.70
C PHE A 48 0.48 -21.10 -1.58
N GLU A 49 -0.54 -21.78 -1.09
CA GLU A 49 -1.87 -21.79 -1.73
C GLU A 49 -2.56 -20.46 -1.46
N THR A 50 -2.89 -19.71 -2.52
CA THR A 50 -3.58 -18.43 -2.40
C THR A 50 -4.89 -18.58 -1.62
N VAL A 51 -5.03 -17.78 -0.57
CA VAL A 51 -6.25 -17.75 0.25
C VAL A 51 -7.04 -16.50 -0.09
N TYR A 52 -8.33 -16.67 -0.40
CA TYR A 52 -9.20 -15.54 -0.69
C TYR A 52 -10.10 -15.21 0.49
N TRP A 53 -10.06 -13.95 0.91
CA TRP A 53 -10.86 -13.43 2.02
C TRP A 53 -12.09 -12.73 1.47
N TYR A 54 -13.26 -13.00 2.06
CA TYR A 54 -14.50 -12.36 1.65
C TYR A 54 -14.52 -10.90 2.08
N VAL A 55 -14.81 -9.99 1.16
CA VAL A 55 -15.08 -8.59 1.52
C VAL A 55 -16.56 -8.43 1.86
N LYS A 56 -16.85 -7.99 3.08
CA LYS A 56 -18.20 -7.81 3.62
C LYS A 56 -18.35 -6.43 4.24
N ALA A 57 -19.57 -5.94 4.31
CA ALA A 57 -19.89 -4.76 5.11
C ALA A 57 -20.68 -5.12 6.36
N PHE A 58 -20.43 -4.44 7.47
CA PHE A 58 -21.09 -4.66 8.76
C PHE A 58 -22.17 -3.60 8.98
N ASN A 59 -23.43 -4.00 8.89
CA ASN A 59 -24.50 -3.07 9.24
C ASN A 59 -24.59 -2.87 10.77
N PRO A 60 -25.21 -1.79 11.26
CA PRO A 60 -25.34 -1.49 12.69
C PRO A 60 -26.12 -2.55 13.48
N GLN A 61 -26.90 -3.38 12.80
CA GLN A 61 -27.66 -4.48 13.38
C GLN A 61 -26.86 -5.80 13.45
N GLY A 62 -25.58 -5.78 13.07
CA GLY A 62 -24.67 -6.93 13.15
C GLY A 62 -24.77 -7.93 11.99
N LYS A 63 -25.52 -7.60 10.93
CA LYS A 63 -25.58 -8.42 9.70
C LYS A 63 -24.45 -8.07 8.74
N LEU A 64 -23.99 -9.09 8.01
CA LEU A 64 -22.97 -8.96 6.98
C LEU A 64 -23.63 -8.78 5.60
N LEU A 65 -23.27 -7.71 4.90
CA LEU A 65 -23.69 -7.47 3.53
C LEU A 65 -22.58 -7.92 2.56
N ASN A 66 -22.96 -8.54 1.45
CA ASN A 66 -22.02 -8.93 0.40
C ASN A 66 -21.55 -7.70 -0.35
N VAL A 67 -20.24 -7.46 -0.43
CA VAL A 67 -19.66 -6.44 -1.31
C VAL A 67 -19.23 -7.11 -2.61
N MET A 68 -19.82 -6.67 -3.72
CA MET A 68 -19.65 -7.30 -5.04
C MET A 68 -19.40 -6.23 -6.10
N ALA A 69 -18.70 -6.60 -7.16
CA ALA A 69 -18.66 -5.81 -8.38
C ALA A 69 -19.94 -6.08 -9.21
N VAL A 70 -20.43 -5.07 -9.92
CA VAL A 70 -21.67 -5.10 -10.69
C VAL A 70 -21.42 -4.45 -12.04
N ASP A 71 -21.58 -5.21 -13.12
CA ASP A 71 -21.43 -4.68 -14.47
C ASP A 71 -22.68 -3.90 -14.93
N ALA A 72 -22.62 -3.36 -16.16
CA ALA A 72 -23.72 -2.59 -16.74
C ALA A 72 -24.98 -3.43 -17.00
N ASP A 73 -24.83 -4.75 -17.23
CA ASP A 73 -25.93 -5.69 -17.44
C ASP A 73 -26.55 -6.18 -16.11
N GLY A 74 -25.90 -5.85 -14.99
CA GLY A 74 -26.34 -6.19 -13.65
C GLY A 74 -25.82 -7.52 -13.12
N HIS A 75 -24.91 -8.19 -13.83
CA HIS A 75 -24.23 -9.37 -13.31
C HIS A 75 -23.34 -8.99 -12.13
N THR A 76 -23.26 -9.89 -11.15
CA THR A 76 -22.51 -9.68 -9.93
C THR A 76 -21.28 -10.57 -9.88
N TYR A 77 -20.21 -10.02 -9.35
CA TYR A 77 -18.89 -10.63 -9.33
C TYR A 77 -18.25 -10.48 -7.95
N GLU A 78 -17.54 -11.51 -7.51
CA GLU A 78 -16.95 -11.51 -6.18
C GLU A 78 -15.87 -10.44 -6.04
N VAL A 79 -15.86 -9.76 -4.90
CA VAL A 79 -14.75 -8.91 -4.47
C VAL A 79 -14.07 -9.59 -3.29
N LYS A 80 -12.77 -9.85 -3.42
CA LYS A 80 -12.00 -10.56 -2.39
C LYS A 80 -10.69 -9.85 -2.10
N ALA A 81 -10.21 -9.99 -0.87
CA ALA A 81 -8.81 -9.74 -0.57
C ALA A 81 -7.99 -11.01 -0.88
N ILE A 82 -6.82 -10.83 -1.47
CA ILE A 82 -5.96 -11.92 -1.94
C ILE A 82 -4.77 -12.03 -0.99
N GLN A 83 -4.66 -13.17 -0.32
CA GLN A 83 -3.49 -13.57 0.43
C GLN A 83 -2.66 -14.51 -0.44
N ASP A 84 -1.48 -14.07 -0.86
CA ASP A 84 -0.55 -14.81 -1.73
C ASP A 84 0.70 -15.33 -0.99
N SER A 85 0.76 -15.08 0.32
CA SER A 85 1.84 -15.49 1.22
C SER A 85 1.31 -15.68 2.64
N ASP A 86 2.18 -16.11 3.56
CA ASP A 86 1.86 -16.19 5.00
C ASP A 86 1.60 -14.81 5.65
N GLN A 87 1.99 -13.71 4.98
CA GLN A 87 1.79 -12.34 5.44
C GLN A 87 0.37 -11.82 5.20
N THR A 88 -0.31 -11.38 6.26
CA THR A 88 -1.67 -10.78 6.21
C THR A 88 -1.70 -9.27 6.48
N SER A 89 -0.54 -8.61 6.53
CA SER A 89 -0.43 -7.20 6.94
C SER A 89 -0.91 -6.22 5.87
N VAL A 90 -0.75 -6.55 4.59
CA VAL A 90 -1.26 -5.76 3.47
C VAL A 90 -1.63 -6.71 2.34
N MET A 91 -2.92 -6.80 2.02
CA MET A 91 -3.44 -7.65 0.94
C MET A 91 -4.17 -6.80 -0.10
N ASP A 92 -4.03 -7.17 -1.37
CA ASP A 92 -4.77 -6.53 -2.46
C ASP A 92 -6.25 -6.91 -2.42
N VAL A 93 -7.12 -5.92 -2.69
CA VAL A 93 -8.55 -6.17 -2.91
C VAL A 93 -8.86 -6.08 -4.40
N LYS A 94 -9.46 -7.13 -4.95
CA LYS A 94 -9.71 -7.31 -6.39
C LYS A 94 -11.13 -7.81 -6.65
N ALA A 95 -11.64 -7.51 -7.83
CA ALA A 95 -12.90 -8.04 -8.35
C ALA A 95 -12.62 -9.17 -9.35
N PHE A 96 -13.36 -10.26 -9.26
CA PHE A 96 -13.22 -11.47 -10.11
C PHE A 96 -14.34 -11.45 -11.16
N VAL A 97 -14.10 -10.71 -12.24
CA VAL A 97 -15.08 -10.45 -13.29
C VAL A 97 -14.85 -11.41 -14.45
N ASN A 98 -15.73 -12.40 -14.60
CA ASN A 98 -15.58 -13.51 -15.54
C ASN A 98 -14.23 -14.24 -15.34
N ASP A 99 -13.37 -14.26 -16.34
CA ASP A 99 -12.03 -14.85 -16.33
C ASP A 99 -10.92 -13.87 -15.91
N LYS A 100 -11.28 -12.66 -15.46
CA LYS A 100 -10.33 -11.57 -15.16
C LYS A 100 -10.33 -11.17 -13.69
N ILE A 101 -9.17 -10.77 -13.21
CA ILE A 101 -8.97 -10.22 -11.87
C ILE A 101 -8.67 -8.72 -12.00
N LEU A 102 -9.66 -7.89 -11.66
CA LEU A 102 -9.62 -6.46 -11.86
C LEU A 102 -9.21 -5.70 -10.59
N PRO A 103 -8.41 -4.62 -10.69
CA PRO A 103 -8.12 -3.75 -9.56
C PRO A 103 -9.40 -3.05 -9.08
N VAL A 104 -9.63 -3.06 -7.76
CA VAL A 104 -10.62 -2.21 -7.11
C VAL A 104 -9.91 -1.00 -6.50
N LYS A 105 -10.37 0.21 -6.81
CA LYS A 105 -9.70 1.48 -6.48
C LYS A 105 -10.69 2.53 -6.01
N VAL A 106 -10.18 3.51 -5.26
CA VAL A 106 -10.87 4.79 -5.04
C VAL A 106 -10.52 5.69 -6.21
N LEU A 107 -11.50 6.23 -6.93
CA LEU A 107 -11.25 7.13 -8.06
C LEU A 107 -11.26 8.59 -7.61
N VAL A 108 -10.60 9.45 -8.39
CA VAL A 108 -10.66 10.90 -8.19
C VAL A 108 -12.10 11.39 -8.39
N SER A 109 -12.59 12.21 -7.47
CA SER A 109 -13.90 12.86 -7.58
C SER A 109 -13.93 14.18 -6.79
N LEU A 110 -14.83 15.07 -7.19
CA LEU A 110 -15.18 16.30 -6.45
C LEU A 110 -16.41 16.12 -5.56
N ASP A 111 -17.03 14.94 -5.58
CA ASP A 111 -18.21 14.63 -4.79
C ASP A 111 -17.89 14.52 -3.30
N LYS A 112 -18.94 14.65 -2.46
CA LYS A 112 -18.82 14.46 -1.01
C LYS A 112 -18.16 13.13 -0.64
N TYR A 113 -18.49 12.06 -1.37
CA TYR A 113 -17.93 10.73 -1.17
C TYR A 113 -17.29 10.22 -2.45
N MET A 114 -16.05 9.73 -2.35
CA MET A 114 -15.29 9.26 -3.49
C MET A 114 -15.80 7.90 -3.98
N PRO A 115 -15.89 7.69 -5.30
CA PRO A 115 -16.35 6.41 -5.86
C PRO A 115 -15.32 5.30 -5.61
N VAL A 116 -15.81 4.13 -5.22
CA VAL A 116 -15.05 2.88 -5.19
C VAL A 116 -15.52 2.02 -6.36
N LYS A 117 -14.60 1.64 -7.25
CA LYS A 117 -14.92 0.95 -8.50
C LYS A 117 -13.85 -0.07 -8.87
N ALA A 118 -14.25 -1.07 -9.64
CA ALA A 118 -13.32 -1.90 -10.38
C ALA A 118 -13.03 -1.25 -11.75
N ILE A 119 -11.81 -1.46 -12.27
CA ILE A 119 -11.37 -0.90 -13.55
C ILE A 119 -10.96 -2.07 -14.45
N ASP A 120 -11.60 -2.22 -15.61
CA ASP A 120 -11.23 -3.24 -16.58
C ASP A 120 -9.99 -2.85 -17.41
N GLU A 121 -9.55 -3.74 -18.30
CA GLU A 121 -8.40 -3.51 -19.18
C GLU A 121 -8.58 -2.38 -20.22
N ASN A 122 -9.82 -2.00 -20.52
CA ASN A 122 -10.18 -0.92 -21.45
C ASN A 122 -10.46 0.41 -20.74
N GLY A 123 -10.38 0.45 -19.41
CA GLY A 123 -10.74 1.61 -18.60
C GLY A 123 -12.23 1.71 -18.27
N THR A 124 -13.03 0.69 -18.61
CA THR A 124 -14.43 0.61 -18.20
C THR A 124 -14.51 0.53 -16.69
N ILE A 125 -15.36 1.38 -16.13
CA ILE A 125 -15.65 1.45 -14.71
C ILE A 125 -16.78 0.49 -14.38
N ILE A 126 -16.49 -0.45 -13.48
CA ILE A 126 -17.45 -1.43 -12.97
C ILE A 126 -17.82 -1.03 -11.55
N ASP A 127 -19.11 -1.01 -11.25
CA ASP A 127 -19.62 -0.60 -9.96
C ASP A 127 -19.21 -1.57 -8.86
N VAL A 128 -18.88 -1.07 -7.68
CA VAL A 128 -18.78 -1.90 -6.46
C VAL A 128 -19.91 -1.49 -5.53
N LYS A 129 -20.70 -2.47 -5.10
CA LYS A 129 -21.93 -2.27 -4.33
C LYS A 129 -22.01 -3.28 -3.20
N ALA A 130 -22.71 -2.92 -2.14
CA ALA A 130 -23.14 -3.87 -1.12
C ALA A 130 -24.58 -4.30 -1.35
N PHE A 131 -24.90 -5.55 -1.01
CA PHE A 131 -26.22 -6.13 -1.22
C PHE A 131 -26.87 -6.46 0.12
N THR A 132 -28.10 -5.98 0.32
CA THR A 132 -28.94 -6.41 1.45
C THR A 132 -29.51 -7.81 1.21
N GLU A 133 -30.09 -8.41 2.24
CA GLU A 133 -30.78 -9.72 2.11
C GLU A 133 -31.98 -9.63 1.16
N GLU A 134 -32.60 -8.46 1.06
CA GLU A 134 -33.72 -8.14 0.18
C GLU A 134 -33.27 -7.82 -1.26
N GLY A 135 -31.97 -7.80 -1.52
CA GLY A 135 -31.38 -7.54 -2.84
C GLY A 135 -31.20 -6.06 -3.18
N GLU A 136 -31.38 -5.15 -2.22
CA GLU A 136 -31.11 -3.72 -2.42
C GLU A 136 -29.60 -3.50 -2.62
N LYS A 137 -29.26 -2.65 -3.59
CA LYS A 137 -27.88 -2.26 -3.91
C LYS A 137 -27.52 -0.97 -3.21
N LEU A 138 -26.61 -1.03 -2.25
CA LEU A 138 -26.08 0.11 -1.52
C LEU A 138 -24.72 0.55 -2.07
N ASP A 139 -24.46 1.85 -2.01
CA ASP A 139 -23.25 2.45 -2.56
C ASP A 139 -22.04 2.18 -1.67
N VAL A 140 -20.92 1.73 -2.27
CA VAL A 140 -19.63 1.63 -1.59
C VAL A 140 -18.77 2.84 -1.97
N LYS A 141 -18.27 3.57 -0.96
CA LYS A 141 -17.57 4.85 -1.17
C LYS A 141 -16.38 5.03 -0.23
N GLY A 142 -15.45 5.90 -0.63
CA GLY A 142 -14.51 6.54 0.29
C GLY A 142 -15.18 7.72 0.99
N THR A 143 -15.35 7.65 2.31
CA THR A 143 -16.20 8.56 3.07
C THR A 143 -15.45 9.58 3.92
N ARG A 144 -14.23 9.25 4.34
CA ARG A 144 -13.38 10.12 5.16
C ARG A 144 -11.90 9.81 4.91
N GLN A 145 -11.07 10.83 4.95
CA GLN A 145 -9.61 10.68 4.93
C GLN A 145 -9.01 11.00 6.31
N SER A 146 -8.14 10.12 6.78
CA SER A 146 -7.36 10.24 8.00
C SER A 146 -5.88 10.07 7.64
N GLY A 147 -5.19 11.18 7.36
CA GLY A 147 -3.83 11.13 6.81
C GLY A 147 -3.80 10.42 5.46
N ASN A 148 -3.05 9.33 5.37
CA ASN A 148 -2.91 8.51 4.16
C ASN A 148 -3.98 7.41 4.03
N ILE A 149 -4.88 7.28 5.01
CA ILE A 149 -5.93 6.25 5.03
C ILE A 149 -7.25 6.87 4.61
N ILE A 150 -7.93 6.23 3.67
CA ILE A 150 -9.30 6.53 3.27
C ILE A 150 -10.21 5.48 3.90
N HIS A 151 -11.11 5.92 4.78
CA HIS A 151 -12.17 5.09 5.30
C HIS A 151 -13.15 4.77 4.19
N LEU A 152 -13.38 3.48 3.97
CA LEU A 152 -14.37 3.00 3.04
C LEU A 152 -15.61 2.58 3.81
N SER A 153 -16.77 2.90 3.27
CA SER A 153 -18.04 2.54 3.88
C SER A 153 -19.08 2.22 2.82
N VAL A 154 -20.02 1.37 3.20
CA VAL A 154 -21.32 1.35 2.52
C VAL A 154 -22.12 2.54 3.05
N VAL A 155 -22.77 3.27 2.15
CA VAL A 155 -23.65 4.39 2.46
C VAL A 155 -25.08 3.92 2.18
N ASP A 156 -25.90 3.85 3.22
CA ASP A 156 -27.31 3.54 3.04
C ASP A 156 -28.13 4.76 2.59
N LYS A 157 -29.43 4.55 2.35
CA LYS A 157 -30.37 5.60 1.93
C LYS A 157 -30.55 6.73 2.95
N ASP A 158 -30.30 6.47 4.24
CA ASP A 158 -30.43 7.44 5.32
C ASP A 158 -29.07 8.12 5.63
N GLY A 159 -28.01 7.75 4.90
CA GLY A 159 -26.65 8.25 5.04
C GLY A 159 -25.85 7.58 6.14
N LEU A 160 -26.33 6.48 6.73
CA LEU A 160 -25.58 5.68 7.69
C LEU A 160 -24.42 4.98 6.98
N LEU A 161 -23.29 4.92 7.70
CA LEU A 161 -22.03 4.41 7.18
C LEU A 161 -21.71 3.06 7.81
N TYR A 162 -21.54 2.04 6.98
CA TYR A 162 -21.22 0.67 7.42
C TYR A 162 -19.77 0.35 7.10
N ASN A 163 -19.04 -0.17 8.08
CA ASN A 163 -17.63 -0.54 7.88
C ASN A 163 -17.51 -1.69 6.89
N ILE A 164 -16.37 -1.74 6.20
CA ILE A 164 -16.04 -2.80 5.25
C ILE A 164 -14.80 -3.53 5.75
N GLU A 165 -14.91 -4.84 5.85
CA GLU A 165 -13.85 -5.72 6.35
C GLU A 165 -13.64 -6.89 5.37
N ALA A 166 -12.43 -7.43 5.39
CA ALA A 166 -12.08 -8.69 4.76
C ALA A 166 -12.08 -9.79 5.84
N ILE A 167 -12.77 -10.89 5.57
CA ILE A 167 -12.92 -12.02 6.49
C ILE A 167 -12.31 -13.27 5.85
N SER A 168 -11.26 -13.81 6.48
CA SER A 168 -10.61 -15.04 6.02
C SER A 168 -11.54 -16.26 6.16
N PRO A 169 -11.27 -17.36 5.43
CA PRO A 169 -11.98 -18.63 5.66
C PRO A 169 -11.90 -19.15 7.10
N LYS A 170 -10.87 -18.74 7.87
CA LYS A 170 -10.67 -19.10 9.28
C LYS A 170 -11.31 -18.11 10.26
N GLY A 171 -11.98 -17.07 9.77
CA GLY A 171 -12.66 -16.06 10.60
C GLY A 171 -11.78 -14.90 11.08
N TRP A 172 -10.51 -14.82 10.69
CA TRP A 172 -9.69 -13.62 10.89
C TRP A 172 -10.25 -12.43 10.12
N ILE A 173 -10.13 -11.24 10.69
CA ILE A 173 -10.74 -10.01 10.17
C ILE A 173 -9.68 -8.94 9.98
N ASN A 174 -9.71 -8.32 8.82
CA ASN A 174 -8.92 -7.14 8.47
C ASN A 174 -9.85 -6.00 8.03
N ASP A 175 -9.45 -4.78 8.32
CA ASP A 175 -10.06 -3.57 7.77
C ASP A 175 -9.83 -3.50 6.26
N VAL A 176 -10.82 -3.06 5.50
CA VAL A 176 -10.65 -2.70 4.07
C VAL A 176 -10.64 -1.17 3.94
N LYS A 177 -9.49 -0.62 3.52
CA LYS A 177 -9.25 0.82 3.47
C LYS A 177 -8.65 1.24 2.13
N GLY A 178 -8.89 2.49 1.75
CA GLY A 178 -8.06 3.13 0.74
C GLY A 178 -6.73 3.57 1.35
N ILE A 179 -5.64 3.38 0.62
CA ILE A 179 -4.28 3.72 1.01
C ILE A 179 -3.73 4.67 -0.04
N LYS A 180 -3.32 5.83 0.42
CA LYS A 180 -2.70 6.87 -0.38
C LYS A 180 -1.21 6.94 -0.06
N MET A 181 -0.36 6.83 -1.06
CA MET A 181 1.10 6.90 -0.88
C MET A 181 1.64 8.27 -1.23
N MET A 182 0.98 8.96 -2.17
CA MET A 182 1.39 10.27 -2.67
C MET A 182 0.52 11.40 -2.12
N LYS A 183 1.03 12.64 -2.13
CA LYS A 183 0.25 13.80 -1.66
C LYS A 183 -0.67 14.34 -2.76
N GLU A 184 -0.30 14.08 -4.00
CA GLU A 184 -0.96 14.50 -5.22
C GLU A 184 -2.36 13.87 -5.32
N PRO A 185 -3.36 14.56 -5.89
CA PRO A 185 -4.71 13.99 -6.03
C PRO A 185 -4.75 12.68 -6.83
N ILE A 186 -3.93 12.57 -7.88
CA ILE A 186 -3.82 11.38 -8.71
C ILE A 186 -2.67 10.52 -8.19
N GLU A 187 -3.00 9.33 -7.72
CA GLU A 187 -2.05 8.30 -7.28
C GLU A 187 -1.44 7.58 -8.49
N VAL A 188 -2.27 7.23 -9.46
CA VAL A 188 -1.89 6.54 -10.70
C VAL A 188 -3.01 6.68 -11.72
N VAL A 189 -2.69 6.55 -13.01
CA VAL A 189 -3.68 6.38 -14.08
C VAL A 189 -3.68 4.91 -14.50
N ILE A 190 -4.82 4.23 -14.40
CA ILE A 190 -4.99 2.82 -14.83
C ILE A 190 -5.93 2.80 -16.02
N ASN A 191 -5.43 2.39 -17.19
CA ASN A 191 -6.23 2.29 -18.42
C ASN A 191 -7.04 3.56 -18.73
N GLY A 192 -6.44 4.73 -18.50
CA GLY A 192 -7.08 6.04 -18.70
C GLY A 192 -7.95 6.54 -17.54
N VAL A 193 -8.01 5.81 -16.42
CA VAL A 193 -8.80 6.18 -15.23
C VAL A 193 -7.90 6.75 -14.14
N ASP A 194 -8.21 7.95 -13.67
CA ASP A 194 -7.52 8.61 -12.57
C ASP A 194 -7.89 7.97 -11.22
N VAL A 195 -6.89 7.34 -10.59
CA VAL A 195 -7.03 6.69 -9.28
C VAL A 195 -6.57 7.63 -8.19
N TYR A 196 -7.40 7.79 -7.16
CA TYR A 196 -7.09 8.60 -5.99
C TYR A 196 -6.31 7.82 -4.91
N ALA A 197 -6.66 6.55 -4.71
CA ALA A 197 -6.01 5.67 -3.73
C ALA A 197 -6.14 4.19 -4.11
N HIS A 198 -5.19 3.38 -3.65
CA HIS A 198 -5.26 1.92 -3.74
C HIS A 198 -6.17 1.35 -2.65
N ILE A 199 -6.90 0.26 -2.88
CA ILE A 199 -7.66 -0.40 -1.82
C ILE A 199 -6.91 -1.63 -1.35
N LYS A 200 -6.71 -1.72 -0.03
CA LYS A 200 -6.00 -2.80 0.64
C LYS A 200 -6.80 -3.32 1.82
N SER A 201 -6.64 -4.61 2.09
CA SER A 201 -7.02 -5.23 3.35
C SER A 201 -5.81 -5.19 4.29
N ILE A 202 -5.99 -4.63 5.47
CA ILE A 202 -4.93 -4.41 6.48
C ILE A 202 -5.44 -4.82 7.87
N PRO A 203 -4.56 -5.26 8.79
CA PRO A 203 -4.95 -5.58 10.16
C PRO A 203 -5.69 -4.42 10.81
N GLN A 204 -6.72 -4.76 11.58
CA GLN A 204 -7.46 -3.77 12.34
C GLN A 204 -6.52 -3.04 13.29
N GLN A 205 -6.49 -1.71 13.20
CA GLN A 205 -5.85 -0.88 14.21
C GLN A 205 -6.91 -0.56 15.25
N TYR A 206 -6.64 -0.88 16.52
CA TYR A 206 -7.48 -0.41 17.63
C TYR A 206 -7.59 1.12 17.53
N GLN A 207 -8.81 1.61 17.25
CA GLN A 207 -9.14 3.03 17.19
C GLN A 207 -9.21 3.65 18.58
#